data_AF-A0A8C9FD14-F1
#
_entry.id   AF-A0A8C9FD14-F1
#
_cell.length_a   1.000
_cell.length_b   1.000
_cell.length_c   1.000
_cell.angle_alpha   90.00
_cell.angle_beta   90.00
_cell.angle_gamma   90.00
#
_symmetry.space_group_name_H-M   'P 1'
#
loop_
_entity.id
_entity.type
_entity.pdbx_description
1 polymer ?
#
loop_
_entity_poly.entity_id
_entity_poly.type
_entity_poly.pdbx_seq_one_letter_code
_entity_poly.pdbx_strand_id
1 'polypeptide(L)'
;MPGSLPVNTECCWPKDVGIVALEIYFPSQYVDQTELEKYDGVDAGKYTIGLGQSKMGFCSDREDINSLCLTVVQKLMERNSLSYDCIGRLEVGTETIIDKSKSVKTVLMQLFEESGNTDVEGIDTTNACYGGTAALFNAINWIESSSWDGRYALVVAGDIAVYATGNARPTGGAGAVAMLVGPNAPLIFERGLRGTHMQHAYDFYKPDMVSEYPVVDGKLSIQCYLSALDRCYSVYRNKIHAQWQKGTSPLKALLQLRRECFRVLAFCLTSIVSPVCVFCCG
;
A
#
# COMPACT_ATOMS: atom_id res chain seq x y z
N MET A 1 -20.45 45.32 2.31
CA MET A 1 -20.27 44.85 3.70
C MET A 1 -20.38 43.33 3.67
N PRO A 2 -19.27 42.58 3.64
CA PRO A 2 -19.32 41.12 3.72
C PRO A 2 -19.73 40.75 5.14
N GLY A 3 -20.84 40.02 5.26
CA GLY A 3 -21.35 39.50 6.53
C GLY A 3 -20.33 38.56 7.16
N SER A 4 -19.97 38.86 8.39
CA SER A 4 -19.18 38.03 9.30
C SER A 4 -19.87 36.68 9.50
N LEU A 5 -19.28 35.62 8.94
CA LEU A 5 -19.58 34.26 9.37
C LEU A 5 -19.12 34.11 10.83
N PRO A 6 -19.92 33.46 11.70
CA PRO A 6 -19.56 33.29 13.09
C PRO A 6 -18.29 32.41 13.21
N VAL A 7 -17.27 32.98 13.84
CA VAL A 7 -16.09 32.27 14.33
C VAL A 7 -16.53 31.41 15.50
N ASN A 8 -17.04 30.21 15.22
CA ASN A 8 -17.14 29.08 16.14
C ASN A 8 -17.75 27.86 15.44
N THR A 9 -16.94 27.21 14.62
CA THR A 9 -17.03 25.76 14.42
C THR A 9 -15.63 25.25 14.68
N GLU A 10 -15.42 24.64 15.84
CA GLU A 10 -14.29 23.72 16.00
C GLU A 10 -14.43 22.71 14.86
N CYS A 11 -13.62 22.86 13.82
CA CYS A 11 -13.58 21.92 12.70
C CYS A 11 -12.89 20.66 13.25
N CYS A 12 -13.60 19.88 14.04
CA CYS A 12 -13.06 18.67 14.63
C CYS A 12 -13.04 17.63 13.53
N TRP A 13 -11.86 17.39 12.97
CA TRP A 13 -11.62 16.24 12.10
C TRP A 13 -12.17 14.98 12.79
N PRO A 14 -12.70 14.00 12.04
CA PRO A 14 -13.22 12.77 12.62
C PRO A 14 -12.20 12.14 13.56
N LYS A 15 -12.61 11.60 14.70
CA LYS A 15 -11.65 11.06 15.67
C LYS A 15 -11.06 9.75 15.18
N ASP A 16 -9.78 9.55 15.47
CA ASP A 16 -9.10 8.25 15.34
C ASP A 16 -9.25 7.61 13.94
N VAL A 17 -9.01 8.40 12.90
CA VAL A 17 -9.05 7.92 11.50
C VAL A 17 -7.92 6.93 11.26
N GLY A 18 -8.27 5.78 10.67
CA GLY A 18 -7.29 4.76 10.31
C GLY A 18 -7.91 3.50 9.71
N ILE A 19 -7.17 2.39 9.74
CA ILE A 19 -7.61 1.11 9.16
C ILE A 19 -8.56 0.41 10.13
N VAL A 20 -9.80 0.22 9.70
CA VAL A 20 -10.90 -0.45 10.42
C VAL A 20 -10.85 -1.96 10.20
N ALA A 21 -10.67 -2.37 8.95
CA ALA A 21 -10.58 -3.77 8.56
C ALA A 21 -9.53 -3.95 7.46
N LEU A 22 -8.94 -5.14 7.40
CA LEU A 22 -7.93 -5.50 6.40
C LEU A 22 -8.21 -6.93 5.92
N GLU A 23 -8.14 -7.14 4.62
CA GLU A 23 -8.22 -8.45 4.00
C GLU A 23 -7.09 -8.64 2.99
N ILE A 24 -6.64 -9.89 2.84
CA ILE A 24 -5.53 -10.24 1.95
C ILE A 24 -5.93 -11.38 1.03
N TYR A 25 -5.46 -11.32 -0.21
CA TYR A 25 -5.52 -12.39 -1.19
C TYR A 25 -4.16 -12.59 -1.84
N PHE A 26 -3.79 -13.84 -2.04
CA PHE A 26 -2.65 -14.24 -2.87
C PHE A 26 -3.02 -15.53 -3.61
N PRO A 27 -2.44 -15.78 -4.80
CA PRO A 27 -2.73 -16.98 -5.58
C PRO A 27 -2.48 -18.27 -4.80
N SER A 28 -3.23 -19.32 -5.14
CA SER A 28 -3.14 -20.61 -4.46
C SER A 28 -1.90 -21.44 -4.85
N GLN A 29 -1.26 -21.08 -5.96
CA GLN A 29 -0.07 -21.76 -6.48
C GLN A 29 1.21 -21.03 -6.10
N TYR A 30 2.26 -21.80 -5.83
CA TYR A 30 3.59 -21.27 -5.55
C TYR A 30 4.66 -22.20 -6.12
N VAL A 31 5.86 -21.64 -6.33
CA VAL A 31 7.08 -22.41 -6.56
C VAL A 31 7.95 -22.38 -5.29
N ASP A 32 8.46 -23.54 -4.88
CA ASP A 32 9.41 -23.63 -3.76
C ASP A 32 10.78 -23.13 -4.21
N GLN A 33 11.38 -22.22 -3.44
CA GLN A 33 12.64 -21.58 -3.80
C GLN A 33 13.80 -22.59 -3.83
N THR A 34 13.75 -23.65 -3.02
CA THR A 34 14.74 -24.73 -3.05
C THR A 34 14.70 -25.49 -4.37
N GLU A 35 13.51 -25.72 -4.91
CA GLU A 35 13.34 -26.36 -6.21
C GLU A 35 13.69 -25.41 -7.36
N LEU A 36 13.43 -24.11 -7.19
CA LEU A 36 13.85 -23.09 -8.15
C LEU A 36 15.38 -22.93 -8.21
N GLU A 37 16.08 -23.02 -7.08
CA GLU A 37 17.56 -23.05 -7.04
C GLU A 37 18.12 -24.20 -7.89
N LYS A 38 17.55 -25.40 -7.72
CA LYS A 38 17.92 -26.59 -8.51
C LYS A 38 17.64 -26.41 -9.99
N TYR A 39 16.47 -25.85 -10.32
CA TYR A 39 16.06 -25.61 -11.71
C TYR A 39 16.97 -24.61 -12.42
N ASP A 40 17.32 -23.51 -11.75
CA ASP A 40 18.19 -22.46 -12.29
C ASP A 40 19.67 -22.85 -12.28
N GLY A 41 20.03 -23.98 -11.66
CA GLY A 41 21.41 -24.47 -11.57
C GLY A 41 22.32 -23.57 -10.71
N VAL A 42 21.75 -22.93 -9.68
CA VAL A 42 22.49 -22.08 -8.74
C VAL A 42 22.84 -22.84 -7.47
N ASP A 43 23.80 -22.31 -6.71
CA ASP A 43 24.20 -22.90 -5.43
C ASP A 43 23.04 -22.93 -4.44
N ALA A 44 22.94 -24.03 -3.69
CA ALA A 44 21.95 -24.19 -2.63
C ALA A 44 22.09 -23.06 -1.59
N GLY A 45 20.97 -22.44 -1.24
CA GLY A 45 20.97 -21.30 -0.33
C GLY A 45 20.99 -19.94 -1.03
N LYS A 46 21.23 -19.85 -2.34
CA LYS A 46 21.24 -18.54 -3.03
C LYS A 46 19.91 -17.79 -2.86
N TYR A 47 18.78 -18.45 -2.98
CA TYR A 47 17.45 -17.85 -2.86
C TYR A 47 16.92 -18.00 -1.42
N THR A 48 17.09 -19.17 -0.82
CA THR A 48 16.54 -19.47 0.51
C THR A 48 17.28 -18.77 1.65
N ILE A 49 18.59 -18.55 1.52
CA ILE A 49 19.43 -17.87 2.51
C ILE A 49 19.83 -16.47 2.01
N GLY A 50 20.33 -16.38 0.77
CA GLY A 50 20.78 -15.11 0.19
C GLY A 50 19.65 -14.10 0.07
N LEU A 51 18.53 -14.49 -0.55
CA LEU A 51 17.32 -13.66 -0.59
C LEU A 51 16.43 -13.85 0.64
N GLY A 52 16.62 -14.90 1.44
CA GLY A 52 15.72 -15.21 2.56
C GLY A 52 14.30 -15.62 2.12
N GLN A 53 14.12 -16.06 0.86
CA GLN A 53 12.83 -16.38 0.27
C GLN A 53 12.57 -17.89 0.32
N SER A 54 11.39 -18.29 0.83
CA SER A 54 11.03 -19.73 0.91
C SER A 54 10.16 -20.19 -0.26
N LYS A 55 9.15 -19.40 -0.63
CA LYS A 55 8.15 -19.75 -1.65
C LYS A 55 7.77 -18.48 -2.41
N MET A 56 7.53 -18.60 -3.71
CA MET A 56 7.08 -17.49 -4.55
C MET A 56 5.71 -17.83 -5.15
N GLY A 57 4.69 -17.08 -4.74
CA GLY A 57 3.35 -17.17 -5.32
C GLY A 57 3.31 -16.55 -6.71
N PHE A 58 2.54 -17.13 -7.62
CA PHE A 58 2.40 -16.63 -8.99
C PHE A 58 0.97 -16.84 -9.49
N CYS A 59 0.54 -15.98 -10.41
CA CYS A 59 -0.76 -16.12 -11.07
C CYS A 59 -0.69 -17.13 -12.20
N SER A 60 -1.74 -17.96 -12.33
CA SER A 60 -2.00 -18.72 -13.56
C SER A 60 -2.68 -17.84 -14.62
N ASP A 61 -3.03 -18.40 -15.77
CA ASP A 61 -3.81 -17.71 -16.82
C ASP A 61 -5.25 -17.33 -16.39
N ARG A 62 -5.68 -17.74 -15.19
CA ARG A 62 -6.99 -17.44 -14.61
C ARG A 62 -6.99 -16.24 -13.67
N GLU A 63 -5.83 -15.70 -13.31
CA GLU A 63 -5.71 -14.63 -12.32
C GLU A 63 -4.94 -13.44 -12.91
N ASP A 64 -5.58 -12.27 -12.93
CA ASP A 64 -4.99 -10.98 -13.30
C ASP A 64 -5.20 -9.93 -12.18
N ILE A 65 -4.63 -8.74 -12.33
CA ILE A 65 -4.77 -7.65 -11.36
C ILE A 65 -6.23 -7.31 -11.01
N ASN A 66 -7.14 -7.39 -11.99
CA ASN A 66 -8.56 -7.13 -11.74
C ASN A 66 -9.16 -8.20 -10.84
N SER A 67 -8.93 -9.48 -11.15
CA SER A 67 -9.45 -10.61 -10.39
C SER A 67 -8.89 -10.67 -8.97
N LEU A 68 -7.61 -10.33 -8.77
CA LEU A 68 -7.00 -10.21 -7.44
C LEU A 68 -7.74 -9.14 -6.61
N CYS A 69 -7.94 -7.96 -7.21
CA CYS A 69 -8.61 -6.83 -6.57
C CYS A 69 -10.11 -7.10 -6.32
N LEU A 70 -10.83 -7.69 -7.27
CA LEU A 70 -12.24 -8.09 -7.12
C LEU A 70 -12.39 -9.08 -5.96
N THR A 71 -11.50 -10.09 -5.91
CA THR A 71 -11.55 -11.15 -4.90
C THR A 71 -11.31 -10.59 -3.50
N VAL A 72 -10.28 -9.76 -3.30
CA VAL A 72 -9.95 -9.22 -1.97
C VAL A 72 -11.01 -8.24 -1.47
N VAL A 73 -11.59 -7.44 -2.36
CA VAL A 73 -12.69 -6.52 -2.00
C VAL A 73 -13.93 -7.32 -1.58
N GLN A 74 -14.38 -8.27 -2.40
CA GLN A 74 -15.55 -9.07 -2.08
C GLN A 74 -15.38 -9.81 -0.74
N LYS A 75 -14.22 -10.44 -0.52
CA LYS A 75 -13.91 -11.11 0.76
C LYS A 75 -13.96 -10.15 1.95
N LEU A 76 -13.41 -8.94 1.81
CA LEU A 76 -13.47 -7.94 2.88
C LEU A 76 -14.92 -7.57 3.21
N MET A 77 -15.73 -7.30 2.19
CA MET A 77 -17.13 -6.89 2.37
C MET A 77 -17.96 -7.98 3.02
N GLU A 78 -17.84 -9.23 2.54
CA GLU A 78 -18.55 -10.39 3.07
C GLU A 78 -18.15 -10.70 4.52
N ARG A 79 -16.84 -10.78 4.80
CA ARG A 79 -16.31 -11.12 6.12
C ARG A 79 -16.71 -10.11 7.20
N ASN A 80 -16.86 -8.84 6.81
CA ASN A 80 -17.27 -7.77 7.72
C ASN A 80 -18.77 -7.46 7.63
N SER A 81 -19.54 -8.20 6.82
CA SER A 81 -20.99 -8.00 6.62
C SER A 81 -21.36 -6.56 6.25
N LEU A 82 -20.61 -5.97 5.32
CA LEU A 82 -20.78 -4.58 4.88
C LEU A 82 -21.63 -4.50 3.61
N SER A 83 -22.51 -3.50 3.54
CA SER A 83 -23.16 -3.12 2.27
C SER A 83 -22.21 -2.32 1.40
N TYR A 84 -22.25 -2.51 0.09
CA TYR A 84 -21.53 -1.66 -0.86
C TYR A 84 -21.98 -0.18 -0.81
N ASP A 85 -23.17 0.12 -0.28
CA ASP A 85 -23.65 1.49 -0.07
C ASP A 85 -22.85 2.29 0.96
N CYS A 86 -22.16 1.61 1.88
CA CYS A 86 -21.40 2.28 2.94
C CYS A 86 -20.01 2.75 2.51
N ILE A 87 -19.65 2.64 1.22
CA ILE A 87 -18.37 3.08 0.67
C ILE A 87 -18.59 4.36 -0.14
N GLY A 88 -17.88 5.43 0.21
CA GLY A 88 -17.93 6.72 -0.50
C GLY A 88 -16.67 7.03 -1.31
N ARG A 89 -15.58 6.31 -1.05
CA ARG A 89 -14.34 6.40 -1.83
C ARG A 89 -13.76 5.01 -2.05
N LEU A 90 -13.32 4.72 -3.27
CA LEU A 90 -12.59 3.52 -3.65
C LEU A 90 -11.38 3.92 -4.49
N GLU A 91 -10.18 3.58 -4.03
CA GLU A 91 -8.92 3.91 -4.70
C GLU A 91 -7.98 2.70 -4.77
N VAL A 92 -7.34 2.52 -5.93
CA VAL A 92 -6.44 1.38 -6.18
C VAL A 92 -5.01 1.86 -6.33
N GLY A 93 -4.08 1.24 -5.60
CA GLY A 93 -2.65 1.39 -5.79
C GLY A 93 -2.08 0.17 -6.51
N THR A 94 -1.51 0.36 -7.70
CA THR A 94 -0.91 -0.73 -8.47
C THR A 94 0.17 -0.21 -9.42
N GLU A 95 1.16 -1.04 -9.72
CA GLU A 95 2.13 -0.90 -10.80
C GLU A 95 1.97 -1.96 -11.91
N THR A 96 0.86 -2.72 -11.87
CA THR A 96 0.48 -3.74 -12.85
C THR A 96 -0.53 -3.16 -13.83
N ILE A 97 -0.01 -2.53 -14.89
CA ILE A 97 -0.83 -1.78 -15.85
C ILE A 97 -1.29 -2.69 -16.99
N ILE A 98 -2.60 -2.93 -17.07
CA ILE A 98 -3.22 -3.70 -18.17
C ILE A 98 -3.94 -2.81 -19.20
N ASP A 99 -4.26 -1.57 -18.83
CA ASP A 99 -4.82 -0.55 -19.71
C ASP A 99 -4.21 0.81 -19.35
N LYS A 100 -3.90 1.63 -20.36
CA LYS A 100 -3.20 2.92 -20.18
C LYS A 100 -4.12 4.08 -19.80
N SER A 101 -5.43 3.84 -19.77
CA SER A 101 -6.46 4.85 -19.53
C SER A 101 -7.53 4.35 -18.57
N LYS A 102 -8.05 3.15 -18.80
CA LYS A 102 -9.09 2.55 -17.96
C LYS A 102 -8.47 1.99 -16.68
N SER A 103 -8.85 2.56 -15.55
CA SER A 103 -8.39 2.16 -14.23
C SER A 103 -9.00 0.84 -13.75
N VAL A 104 -8.24 0.09 -12.94
CA VAL A 104 -8.71 -1.07 -12.16
C VAL A 104 -9.89 -0.66 -11.28
N LYS A 105 -9.87 0.55 -10.68
CA LYS A 105 -11.01 1.10 -9.94
C LYS A 105 -12.33 0.99 -10.70
N THR A 106 -12.35 1.30 -12.01
CA THR A 106 -13.58 1.22 -12.79
C THR A 106 -14.05 -0.21 -13.04
N VAL A 107 -13.15 -1.20 -13.01
CA VAL A 107 -13.50 -2.62 -13.07
C VAL A 107 -14.14 -3.06 -11.75
N LEU A 108 -13.63 -2.58 -10.61
CA LEU A 108 -14.18 -2.88 -9.29
C LEU A 108 -15.59 -2.32 -9.07
N MET A 109 -15.99 -1.28 -9.80
CA MET A 109 -17.36 -0.75 -9.72
C MET A 109 -18.43 -1.77 -10.12
N GLN A 110 -18.09 -2.86 -10.81
CA GLN A 110 -19.02 -3.98 -11.05
C GLN A 110 -19.60 -4.55 -9.75
N LEU A 111 -18.81 -4.59 -8.67
CA LEU A 111 -19.26 -5.08 -7.36
C LEU A 111 -20.32 -4.17 -6.72
N PHE A 112 -20.42 -2.93 -7.17
CA PHE A 112 -21.33 -1.92 -6.64
C PHE A 112 -22.64 -1.82 -7.43
N GLU A 113 -22.72 -2.44 -8.62
CA GLU A 113 -23.86 -2.30 -9.54
C GLU A 113 -25.19 -2.73 -8.91
N GLU A 114 -25.21 -3.86 -8.19
CA GLU A 114 -26.43 -4.38 -7.55
C GLU A 114 -26.96 -3.45 -6.44
N SER A 115 -26.05 -2.81 -5.70
CA SER A 115 -26.42 -1.82 -4.67
C SER A 115 -26.93 -0.49 -5.27
N GLY A 116 -26.58 -0.22 -6.53
CA GLY A 116 -26.84 1.07 -7.18
C GLY A 116 -25.90 2.20 -6.74
N ASN A 117 -24.94 1.93 -5.85
CA ASN A 117 -23.97 2.92 -5.37
C ASN A 117 -22.92 3.26 -6.44
N THR A 118 -23.20 4.30 -7.22
CA THR A 118 -22.30 4.78 -8.28
C THR A 118 -21.57 6.08 -7.92
N ASP A 119 -21.98 6.76 -6.85
CA ASP A 119 -21.35 7.97 -6.33
C ASP A 119 -20.20 7.60 -5.38
N VAL A 120 -19.08 7.14 -5.97
CA VAL A 120 -17.89 6.65 -5.25
C VAL A 120 -16.62 7.27 -5.82
N GLU A 121 -16.00 8.18 -5.07
CA GLU A 121 -14.76 8.88 -5.45
C GLU A 121 -13.54 7.94 -5.59
N GLY A 122 -12.45 8.45 -6.17
CA GLY A 122 -11.16 7.75 -6.29
C GLY A 122 -10.93 7.09 -7.65
N ILE A 123 -9.68 6.76 -7.95
CA ILE A 123 -9.21 6.18 -9.23
C ILE A 123 -8.01 5.25 -8.94
N ASP A 124 -7.13 5.03 -9.91
CA ASP A 124 -5.85 4.36 -9.68
C ASP A 124 -4.76 5.40 -9.38
N THR A 125 -3.80 5.04 -8.52
CA THR A 125 -2.60 5.83 -8.23
C THR A 125 -1.36 4.96 -8.34
N THR A 126 -0.34 5.46 -9.03
CA THR A 126 0.81 4.64 -9.41
C THR A 126 2.11 5.39 -9.19
N ASN A 127 3.02 4.75 -8.44
CA ASN A 127 4.46 5.03 -8.47
C ASN A 127 5.18 3.79 -7.93
N ALA A 128 5.44 2.81 -8.80
CA ALA A 128 5.97 1.49 -8.41
C ALA A 128 5.21 0.92 -7.19
N CYS A 129 5.92 0.26 -6.27
CA CYS A 129 5.34 -0.29 -5.05
C CYS A 129 4.75 0.76 -4.08
N TYR A 130 4.87 2.08 -4.32
CA TYR A 130 4.35 3.11 -3.40
C TYR A 130 2.84 3.41 -3.61
N GLY A 131 2.25 2.96 -4.72
CA GLY A 131 0.86 3.28 -5.09
C GLY A 131 -0.16 2.99 -3.97
N GLY A 132 -0.08 1.82 -3.33
CA GLY A 132 -0.99 1.47 -2.23
C GLY A 132 -0.92 2.44 -1.04
N THR A 133 0.28 2.91 -0.69
CA THR A 133 0.49 3.89 0.38
C THR A 133 -0.04 5.27 -0.01
N ALA A 134 0.12 5.68 -1.28
CA ALA A 134 -0.46 6.92 -1.80
C ALA A 134 -2.00 6.89 -1.71
N ALA A 135 -2.63 5.80 -2.15
CA ALA A 135 -4.08 5.61 -2.06
C ALA A 135 -4.58 5.65 -0.62
N LEU A 136 -3.83 5.04 0.31
CA LEU A 136 -4.14 5.08 1.74
C LEU A 136 -4.08 6.50 2.32
N PHE A 137 -3.07 7.29 1.95
CA PHE A 137 -3.01 8.69 2.37
C PHE A 137 -4.13 9.54 1.77
N ASN A 138 -4.49 9.30 0.51
CA ASN A 138 -5.61 9.98 -0.14
C ASN A 138 -6.93 9.67 0.57
N ALA A 139 -7.17 8.41 0.94
CA ALA A 139 -8.33 7.99 1.72
C ALA A 139 -8.40 8.65 3.10
N ILE A 140 -7.30 8.65 3.86
CA ILE A 140 -7.25 9.33 5.17
C ILE A 140 -7.54 10.82 5.02
N ASN A 141 -6.89 11.47 4.04
CA ASN A 141 -7.10 12.91 3.81
C ASN A 141 -8.54 13.21 3.38
N TRP A 142 -9.17 12.34 2.57
CA TRP A 142 -10.57 12.48 2.16
C TRP A 142 -11.52 12.40 3.35
N ILE A 143 -11.32 11.43 4.27
CA ILE A 143 -12.12 11.32 5.50
C ILE A 143 -11.95 12.56 6.39
N GLU A 144 -10.76 13.14 6.44
CA GLU A 144 -10.48 14.35 7.22
C GLU A 144 -10.85 15.66 6.49
N SER A 145 -11.42 15.58 5.28
CA SER A 145 -11.76 16.74 4.46
C SER A 145 -13.20 17.23 4.67
N SER A 146 -13.49 18.44 4.20
CA SER A 146 -14.86 18.97 4.13
C SER A 146 -15.77 18.23 3.14
N SER A 147 -15.19 17.40 2.26
CA SER A 147 -15.94 16.62 1.27
C SER A 147 -16.33 15.24 1.79
N TRP A 148 -15.95 14.87 3.01
CA TRP A 148 -16.34 13.59 3.60
C TRP A 148 -17.86 13.53 3.80
N ASP A 149 -18.48 12.46 3.31
CA ASP A 149 -19.92 12.24 3.31
C ASP A 149 -20.39 11.28 4.42
N GLY A 150 -19.48 10.88 5.33
CA GLY A 150 -19.76 9.95 6.42
C GLY A 150 -19.54 8.46 6.09
N ARG A 151 -19.30 8.11 4.82
CA ARG A 151 -19.06 6.72 4.38
C ARG A 151 -17.58 6.32 4.56
N TYR A 152 -17.30 5.02 4.45
CA TYR A 152 -15.93 4.51 4.49
C TYR A 152 -15.18 4.81 3.19
N ALA A 153 -13.85 4.88 3.31
CA ALA A 153 -12.97 4.76 2.16
C ALA A 153 -12.42 3.34 2.08
N LEU A 154 -12.40 2.77 0.87
CA LEU A 154 -11.86 1.46 0.57
C LEU A 154 -10.59 1.63 -0.28
N VAL A 155 -9.48 1.09 0.20
CA VAL A 155 -8.18 1.16 -0.48
C VAL A 155 -7.78 -0.24 -0.89
N VAL A 156 -7.39 -0.42 -2.14
CA VAL A 156 -6.92 -1.71 -2.65
C VAL A 156 -5.49 -1.56 -3.15
N ALA A 157 -4.56 -2.35 -2.63
CA ALA A 157 -3.20 -2.44 -3.15
C ALA A 157 -3.02 -3.82 -3.77
N GLY A 158 -2.74 -3.91 -5.06
CA GLY A 158 -2.63 -5.19 -5.77
C GLY A 158 -1.57 -5.14 -6.86
N ASP A 159 -0.82 -6.21 -7.03
CA ASP A 159 0.24 -6.30 -8.04
C ASP A 159 0.57 -7.74 -8.42
N ILE A 160 1.08 -7.88 -9.65
CA ILE A 160 1.70 -9.08 -10.20
C ILE A 160 3.14 -8.71 -10.57
N ALA A 161 4.08 -9.13 -9.74
CA ALA A 161 5.51 -8.90 -9.92
C ALA A 161 6.14 -10.05 -10.72
N VAL A 162 6.31 -9.84 -12.02
CA VAL A 162 6.93 -10.78 -12.96
C VAL A 162 8.22 -10.21 -13.54
N TYR A 163 9.18 -11.10 -13.78
CA TYR A 163 10.55 -10.76 -14.16
C TYR A 163 11.06 -11.67 -15.26
N ALA A 164 11.91 -11.10 -16.13
CA ALA A 164 12.64 -11.86 -17.13
C ALA A 164 13.51 -12.95 -16.47
N THR A 165 13.94 -13.94 -17.27
CA THR A 165 14.99 -14.89 -16.86
C THR A 165 16.19 -14.16 -16.27
N GLY A 166 16.67 -14.60 -15.10
CA GLY A 166 17.84 -14.03 -14.44
C GLY A 166 17.64 -13.91 -12.94
N ASN A 167 18.56 -13.22 -12.26
CA ASN A 167 18.60 -13.14 -10.80
C ASN A 167 17.39 -12.42 -10.16
N ALA A 168 16.59 -11.67 -10.94
CA ALA A 168 15.38 -11.00 -10.45
C ALA A 168 14.12 -11.90 -10.49
N ARG A 169 14.14 -12.99 -11.26
CA ARG A 169 13.00 -13.93 -11.32
C ARG A 169 12.57 -14.46 -9.96
N PRO A 170 13.48 -14.88 -9.06
CA PRO A 170 13.12 -15.42 -7.75
C PRO A 170 12.54 -14.38 -6.79
N THR A 171 12.55 -13.09 -7.14
CA THR A 171 11.99 -11.99 -6.33
C THR A 171 10.62 -11.53 -6.81
N GLY A 172 9.95 -12.34 -7.64
CA GLY A 172 8.58 -12.10 -8.06
C GLY A 172 7.55 -12.37 -6.96
N GLY A 173 6.28 -12.27 -7.32
CA GLY A 173 5.17 -12.47 -6.39
C GLY A 173 3.86 -11.95 -6.97
N ALA A 174 2.75 -12.29 -6.33
CA ALA A 174 1.46 -11.71 -6.66
C ALA A 174 0.54 -11.69 -5.44
N GLY A 175 -0.30 -10.67 -5.35
CA GLY A 175 -1.31 -10.57 -4.30
C GLY A 175 -2.13 -9.29 -4.38
N ALA A 176 -3.08 -9.17 -3.46
CA ALA A 176 -3.81 -7.93 -3.22
C ALA A 176 -4.21 -7.82 -1.75
N VAL A 177 -4.30 -6.59 -1.26
CA VAL A 177 -4.74 -6.23 0.09
C VAL A 177 -5.84 -5.17 -0.04
N ALA A 178 -6.98 -5.41 0.60
CA ALA A 178 -8.02 -4.40 0.77
C ALA A 178 -7.98 -3.85 2.21
N MET A 179 -8.08 -2.54 2.34
CA MET A 179 -8.08 -1.82 3.61
C MET A 179 -9.32 -0.93 3.68
N LEU A 180 -10.17 -1.17 4.67
CA LEU A 180 -11.29 -0.29 5.00
C LEU A 180 -10.79 0.81 5.93
N VAL A 181 -11.02 2.06 5.56
CA VAL A 181 -10.54 3.24 6.28
C VAL A 181 -11.73 4.05 6.79
N GLY A 182 -11.69 4.43 8.07
CA GLY A 182 -12.78 5.12 8.75
C GLY A 182 -12.35 5.73 10.09
N PRO A 183 -13.24 6.50 10.75
CA PRO A 183 -13.03 6.98 12.11
C PRO A 183 -13.12 5.85 13.15
N ASN A 184 -12.63 6.10 14.36
CA ASN A 184 -12.63 5.15 15.48
C ASN A 184 -11.94 3.81 15.16
N ALA A 185 -10.89 3.87 14.35
CA ALA A 185 -10.18 2.70 13.87
C ALA A 185 -9.33 2.05 14.98
N PRO A 186 -9.16 0.71 14.98
CA PRO A 186 -8.19 0.03 15.84
C PRO A 186 -6.73 0.34 15.44
N LEU A 187 -6.48 0.63 14.16
CA LEU A 187 -5.16 1.00 13.64
C LEU A 187 -5.16 2.47 13.20
N ILE A 188 -4.95 3.36 14.16
CA ILE A 188 -5.05 4.81 14.01
C ILE A 188 -3.80 5.39 13.34
N PHE A 189 -3.98 6.32 12.40
CA PHE A 189 -2.88 7.09 11.83
C PHE A 189 -2.51 8.29 12.72
N GLU A 190 -1.24 8.38 13.08
CA GLU A 190 -0.74 9.51 13.87
C GLU A 190 -0.61 10.77 13.00
N ARG A 191 -1.45 11.76 13.30
CA ARG A 191 -1.52 13.01 12.55
C ARG A 191 -0.20 13.77 12.58
N GLY A 192 0.20 14.26 11.42
CA GLY A 192 1.40 15.07 11.27
C GLY A 192 2.72 14.31 11.35
N LEU A 193 2.72 12.98 11.53
CA LEU A 193 3.93 12.16 11.65
C LEU A 193 4.29 11.40 10.36
N ARG A 194 4.05 11.98 9.18
CA ARG A 194 4.48 11.37 7.90
C ARG A 194 5.92 11.77 7.55
N GLY A 195 6.84 10.82 7.50
CA GLY A 195 8.19 11.01 6.94
C GLY A 195 8.21 10.60 5.48
N THR A 196 8.42 11.55 4.56
CA THR A 196 8.36 11.30 3.11
C THR A 196 9.64 11.77 2.44
N HIS A 197 10.15 10.95 1.51
CA HIS A 197 11.24 11.27 0.60
C HIS A 197 10.82 10.86 -0.80
N MET A 198 10.98 11.78 -1.76
CA MET A 198 10.76 11.51 -3.18
C MET A 198 11.94 12.08 -3.94
N GLN A 199 12.46 11.30 -4.88
CA GLN A 199 13.65 11.64 -5.64
C GLN A 199 13.54 11.06 -7.04
N HIS A 200 14.00 11.80 -8.04
CA HIS A 200 14.17 11.25 -9.38
C HIS A 200 15.33 10.25 -9.39
N ALA A 201 15.05 9.00 -9.73
CA ALA A 201 16.01 7.93 -9.87
C ALA A 201 15.58 7.00 -11.03
N TYR A 202 16.55 6.31 -11.62
CA TYR A 202 16.36 5.26 -12.61
C TYR A 202 16.88 3.92 -12.06
N ASP A 203 16.44 3.58 -10.86
CA ASP A 203 16.80 2.38 -10.13
C ASP A 203 15.93 1.18 -10.54
N PHE A 204 14.62 1.39 -10.61
CA PHE A 204 13.64 0.41 -11.09
C PHE A 204 12.53 1.10 -11.87
N TYR A 205 12.34 0.74 -13.14
CA TYR A 205 11.32 1.38 -13.99
C TYR A 205 10.89 0.46 -15.14
N LYS A 206 9.68 0.68 -15.67
CA LYS A 206 9.09 -0.08 -16.78
C LYS A 206 8.92 0.81 -18.02
N PRO A 207 9.99 1.05 -18.81
CA PRO A 207 9.93 1.94 -19.97
C PRO A 207 9.35 1.25 -21.22
N ASP A 208 9.41 -0.08 -21.29
CA ASP A 208 8.92 -0.87 -22.41
C ASP A 208 7.44 -1.20 -22.22
N MET A 209 6.58 -0.69 -23.09
CA MET A 209 5.14 -0.89 -23.03
C MET A 209 4.67 -2.22 -23.63
N VAL A 210 5.58 -2.98 -24.26
CA VAL A 210 5.28 -4.28 -24.88
C VAL A 210 5.71 -5.43 -23.94
N SER A 211 6.53 -5.14 -22.93
CA SER A 211 6.99 -6.11 -21.94
C SER A 211 6.44 -5.81 -20.56
N GLU A 212 6.12 -6.86 -19.80
CA GLU A 212 5.76 -6.73 -18.38
C GLU A 212 7.00 -6.55 -17.49
N TYR A 213 8.20 -6.82 -18.03
CA TYR A 213 9.43 -6.86 -17.26
C TYR A 213 10.03 -5.46 -17.05
N PRO A 214 10.50 -5.14 -15.84
CA PRO A 214 11.16 -3.87 -15.55
C PRO A 214 12.62 -3.87 -16.03
N VAL A 215 13.13 -2.65 -16.25
CA VAL A 215 14.56 -2.36 -16.27
C VAL A 215 15.01 -2.10 -14.83
N VAL A 216 16.05 -2.79 -14.39
CA VAL A 216 16.51 -2.77 -13.00
C VAL A 216 18.03 -2.55 -12.93
N ASP A 217 18.45 -1.51 -12.21
CA ASP A 217 19.81 -1.36 -11.71
C ASP A 217 19.83 -1.78 -10.24
N GLY A 218 20.05 -3.07 -9.98
CA GLY A 218 19.92 -3.63 -8.62
C GLY A 218 20.82 -2.95 -7.59
N LYS A 219 22.04 -2.53 -7.98
CA LYS A 219 22.94 -1.82 -7.07
C LYS A 219 22.41 -0.44 -6.73
N LEU A 220 21.92 0.29 -7.73
CA LEU A 220 21.31 1.60 -7.52
C LEU A 220 20.02 1.49 -6.69
N SER A 221 19.17 0.48 -6.93
CA SER A 221 17.94 0.23 -6.16
C SER A 221 18.20 0.06 -4.67
N ILE A 222 19.22 -0.72 -4.29
CA ILE A 222 19.62 -0.89 -2.89
C ILE A 222 20.05 0.46 -2.29
N GLN A 223 20.88 1.21 -3.02
CA GLN A 223 21.37 2.51 -2.56
C GLN A 223 20.23 3.52 -2.40
N CYS A 224 19.33 3.61 -3.37
CA CYS A 224 18.15 4.47 -3.35
C CYS A 224 17.21 4.11 -2.20
N TYR A 225 16.94 2.81 -2.00
CA TYR A 225 16.10 2.33 -0.90
C TYR A 225 16.66 2.72 0.48
N LEU A 226 17.93 2.42 0.75
CA LEU A 226 18.56 2.73 2.03
C LEU A 226 18.64 4.24 2.27
N SER A 227 18.96 5.02 1.23
CA SER A 227 18.99 6.48 1.31
C SER A 227 17.60 7.07 1.60
N ALA A 228 16.56 6.53 0.96
CA ALA A 228 15.17 6.92 1.20
C ALA A 228 14.71 6.56 2.62
N LEU A 229 15.07 5.37 3.11
CA LEU A 229 14.78 4.91 4.47
C LEU A 229 15.39 5.87 5.51
N ASP A 230 16.68 6.17 5.38
CA ASP A 230 17.38 7.10 6.27
C ASP A 230 16.71 8.48 6.28
N ARG A 231 16.34 8.99 5.10
CA ARG A 231 15.72 10.30 4.97
C ARG A 231 14.31 10.33 5.55
N CYS A 232 13.47 9.33 5.23
CA CYS A 232 12.13 9.18 5.78
C CYS A 232 12.16 9.09 7.30
N TYR A 233 13.07 8.28 7.85
CA TYR A 233 13.23 8.12 9.29
C TYR A 233 13.68 9.43 9.95
N SER A 234 14.66 10.13 9.38
CA SER A 234 15.12 11.43 9.89
C SER A 234 13.98 12.47 9.92
N VAL A 235 13.17 12.56 8.86
CA VAL A 235 12.01 13.46 8.81
C VAL A 235 10.96 13.07 9.85
N TYR A 236 10.66 11.77 9.99
CA TYR A 236 9.74 11.26 11.01
C TYR A 236 10.21 11.65 12.42
N ARG A 237 11.50 11.41 12.75
CA ARG A 237 12.07 11.79 14.05
C ARG A 237 11.95 13.29 14.32
N ASN A 238 12.24 14.12 13.33
CA ASN A 238 12.15 15.57 13.51
C ASN A 238 10.71 16.01 13.82
N LYS A 239 9.72 15.39 13.16
CA LYS A 239 8.29 15.68 13.37
C LYS A 239 7.82 15.23 14.77
N ILE A 240 8.18 14.02 15.19
CA ILE A 240 7.78 13.52 16.52
C ILE A 240 8.47 14.30 17.66
N HIS A 241 9.76 14.65 17.50
CA HIS A 241 10.46 15.50 18.46
C HIS A 241 9.79 16.87 18.60
N ALA A 242 9.37 17.49 17.49
CA ALA A 242 8.65 18.75 17.52
C ALA A 242 7.28 18.64 18.23
N GLN A 243 6.58 17.50 18.10
CA GLN A 243 5.33 17.26 18.82
C GLN A 243 5.57 17.08 20.33
N TRP A 244 6.60 16.33 20.74
CA TRP A 244 6.96 16.17 22.15
C TRP A 244 7.35 17.48 22.82
N GLN A 245 8.05 18.37 22.12
CA GLN A 245 8.39 19.69 22.64
C GLN A 245 7.17 20.61 22.85
N LYS A 246 6.11 20.43 22.05
CA LYS A 246 4.85 21.17 22.19
C LYS A 246 3.93 20.60 23.28
N GLY A 247 4.12 19.34 23.69
CA GLY A 247 3.30 18.65 24.68
C GLY A 247 4.02 18.44 26.02
N THR A 248 3.96 19.41 26.93
CA THR A 248 4.64 19.32 28.24
C THR A 248 3.96 18.33 29.20
N SER A 249 4.44 17.09 29.23
CA SER A 249 4.65 16.32 30.47
C SER A 249 5.64 15.17 30.19
N PRO A 250 6.83 15.15 30.82
CA PRO A 250 7.85 14.14 30.59
C PRO A 250 7.37 12.70 30.90
N LEU A 251 6.34 12.54 31.72
CA LEU A 251 5.79 11.23 32.10
C LEU A 251 4.98 10.56 30.97
N LYS A 252 4.29 11.33 30.12
CA LYS A 252 3.53 10.79 28.98
C LYS A 252 4.44 10.39 27.82
N ALA A 253 5.51 11.14 27.58
CA ALA A 253 6.51 10.82 26.55
C ALA A 253 7.22 9.48 26.82
N LEU A 254 7.54 9.17 28.09
CA LEU A 254 8.18 7.91 28.48
C LEU A 254 7.27 6.67 28.35
N LEU A 255 5.95 6.83 28.57
CA LEU A 255 4.97 5.75 28.35
C LEU A 255 4.71 5.49 26.86
N GLN A 256 4.86 6.51 26.01
CA GLN A 256 4.69 6.41 24.57
C GLN A 256 5.87 5.68 23.92
N LEU A 257 7.10 5.97 24.36
CA LEU A 257 8.33 5.29 23.91
C LEU A 257 8.33 3.77 24.12
N ARG A 258 7.69 3.25 25.18
CA ARG A 258 7.60 1.79 25.42
C ARG A 258 6.64 1.04 24.47
N ARG A 259 5.74 1.75 23.78
CA ARG A 259 4.85 1.17 22.75
C ARG A 259 5.41 1.32 21.33
N GLU A 260 6.50 2.05 21.14
CA GLU A 260 6.98 2.51 19.83
C GLU A 260 7.94 1.55 19.09
N CYS A 261 8.34 0.42 19.69
CA CYS A 261 9.13 -0.60 18.98
C CYS A 261 8.36 -1.32 17.85
N PHE A 262 7.09 -0.97 17.57
CA PHE A 262 6.25 -1.70 16.61
C PHE A 262 5.59 -0.86 15.52
N ARG A 263 5.95 0.42 15.34
CA ARG A 263 5.18 1.33 14.47
C ARG A 263 5.96 1.90 13.28
N VAL A 264 6.45 0.99 12.44
CA VAL A 264 6.78 1.28 11.02
C VAL A 264 5.77 0.53 10.13
N LEU A 265 4.47 0.74 10.36
CA LEU A 265 3.43 -0.02 9.65
C LEU A 265 3.15 0.52 8.22
N ALA A 266 3.56 1.75 7.91
CA ALA A 266 3.29 2.37 6.62
C ALA A 266 4.25 1.93 5.49
N PHE A 267 5.40 1.33 5.83
CA PHE A 267 6.34 0.79 4.84
C PHE A 267 6.04 -0.69 4.51
N CYS A 268 5.56 -1.47 5.49
CA CYS A 268 5.30 -2.90 5.29
C CYS A 268 4.06 -3.22 4.46
N LEU A 269 3.00 -2.41 4.49
CA LEU A 269 1.73 -2.77 3.83
C LEU A 269 1.84 -2.83 2.29
N THR A 270 2.73 -2.03 1.69
CA THR A 270 3.02 -2.05 0.25
C THR A 270 4.07 -3.10 -0.13
N SER A 271 4.95 -3.50 0.80
CA SER A 271 5.90 -4.61 0.61
C SER A 271 5.27 -6.01 0.70
N ILE A 272 4.02 -6.13 1.16
CA ILE A 272 3.30 -7.42 1.23
C ILE A 272 3.01 -7.98 -0.16
N VAL A 273 2.84 -7.11 -1.17
CA VAL A 273 2.36 -7.50 -2.50
C VAL A 273 3.49 -7.60 -3.53
N SER A 274 4.53 -6.78 -3.39
CA SER A 274 5.71 -6.79 -4.25
C SER A 274 6.95 -6.88 -3.36
N PRO A 275 7.55 -8.08 -3.15
CA PRO A 275 8.75 -8.24 -2.33
C PRO A 275 9.96 -7.48 -2.88
N VAL A 276 9.85 -6.93 -4.09
CA VAL A 276 10.85 -6.19 -4.87
C VAL A 276 11.50 -5.05 -4.08
N CYS A 277 10.71 -4.27 -3.32
CA CYS A 277 11.27 -3.18 -2.52
C CYS A 277 12.14 -3.67 -1.34
N VAL A 278 11.98 -4.92 -0.89
CA VAL A 278 12.75 -5.46 0.24
C VAL A 278 13.84 -6.46 -0.23
N PHE A 279 13.63 -7.14 -1.35
CA PHE A 279 14.40 -8.34 -1.72
C PHE A 279 15.18 -8.27 -3.04
N CYS A 280 15.14 -7.16 -3.79
CA CYS A 280 16.24 -6.88 -4.73
C CYS A 280 17.59 -6.60 -4.02
N CYS A 281 17.64 -6.78 -2.69
CA CYS A 281 18.74 -6.47 -1.77
C CYS A 281 19.56 -7.68 -1.29
N GLY A 282 19.49 -8.85 -1.94
CA GLY A 282 20.31 -10.03 -1.62
C GLY A 282 21.12 -10.53 -2.79
#